data_AF-A0A165T4I9-F1
#
_entry.id   AF-A0A165T4I9-F1
#
_cell.length_a   1.000
_cell.length_b   1.000
_cell.length_c   1.000
_cell.angle_alpha   90.00
_cell.angle_beta   90.00
_cell.angle_gamma   90.00
#
_symmetry.space_group_name_H-M   'P 1'
#
loop_
_entity.id
_entity.type
_entity.pdbx_description
1 polymer ?
#
loop_
_entity_poly.entity_id
_entity_poly.type
_entity_poly.pdbx_seq_one_letter_code
_entity_poly.pdbx_strand_id
1 'polypeptide(L)' 'MGTPLSPQAKRLRTIIVTLPIIGATSLVLFKRVFLGEEQRKLPREGHGRIIPIKPEIPKAESSGEPGQ' A
#
# COMPACT_ATOMS: atom_id res chain seq x y z
N MET A 1 -20.29 15.68 14.22
CA MET A 1 -20.46 14.50 15.08
C MET A 1 -21.63 13.69 14.51
N GLY A 2 -21.40 12.45 14.06
CA GLY A 2 -22.43 11.63 13.40
C GLY A 2 -23.23 10.78 14.38
N THR A 3 -24.51 10.55 14.08
CA THR A 3 -25.40 9.71 14.89
C THR A 3 -24.92 8.24 14.89
N PRO A 4 -24.85 7.57 16.05
CA PRO A 4 -24.38 6.19 16.13
C PRO A 4 -25.33 5.25 15.35
N LEU A 5 -24.74 4.42 14.49
CA LEU A 5 -25.48 3.42 13.69
C LEU A 5 -26.09 2.34 14.58
N SER A 6 -27.31 1.91 14.24
CA SER A 6 -27.95 0.75 14.88
C SER A 6 -27.09 -0.52 14.69
N PRO A 7 -27.17 -1.51 15.60
CA PRO A 7 -26.41 -2.74 15.48
C PRO A 7 -26.62 -3.48 14.15
N GLN A 8 -27.85 -3.45 13.62
CA GLN A 8 -28.19 -4.04 12.31
C GLN A 8 -27.51 -3.26 11.17
N ALA A 9 -27.51 -1.93 11.21
CA ALA A 9 -26.85 -1.11 10.19
C ALA A 9 -25.33 -1.34 10.19
N LYS A 10 -24.71 -1.56 11.36
CA LYS A 10 -23.29 -1.94 11.45
C LYS A 10 -23.00 -3.28 10.78
N ARG A 11 -23.84 -4.30 11.02
CA ARG A 11 -23.72 -5.61 10.36
C ARG A 11 -23.89 -5.51 8.85
N LEU A 12 -24.89 -4.77 8.39
CA LEU A 12 -25.12 -4.55 6.97
C LEU A 12 -23.92 -3.86 6.31
N ARG A 13 -23.34 -2.84 6.97
CA ARG A 13 -22.11 -2.19 6.49
C ARG A 13 -20.97 -3.20 6.35
N THR A 14 -20.77 -4.08 7.32
CA THR A 14 -19.75 -5.14 7.22
C THR A 14 -20.01 -6.02 6.01
N ILE A 15 -21.24 -6.51 5.83
CA ILE A 15 -21.63 -7.38 4.71
C ILE A 15 -21.38 -6.69 3.36
N ILE A 16 -21.78 -5.42 3.22
CA ILE A 16 -21.59 -4.63 1.99
C ILE A 16 -20.09 -4.48 1.66
N VAL A 17 -19.22 -4.44 2.65
CA VAL A 17 -17.77 -4.33 2.44
C VAL A 17 -17.11 -5.69 2.22
N THR A 18 -17.48 -6.73 2.98
CA THR A 18 -16.80 -8.03 2.93
C THR A 18 -17.24 -8.90 1.77
N LEU A 19 -18.52 -8.91 1.42
CA LEU A 19 -19.02 -9.70 0.29
C LEU A 19 -18.32 -9.41 -1.03
N PRO A 20 -18.11 -8.15 -1.48
CA PRO A 20 -17.43 -7.89 -2.75
C PRO A 20 -15.96 -8.31 -2.72
N ILE A 21 -15.26 -8.19 -1.58
CA ILE A 21 -13.86 -8.64 -1.45
C ILE A 21 -13.79 -10.15 -1.62
N ILE A 22 -14.67 -10.88 -0.92
CA ILE A 22 -14.75 -12.34 -1.02
C ILE A 22 -15.11 -12.75 -2.46
N GLY A 23 -16.14 -12.12 -3.05
CA GLY A 23 -16.58 -12.41 -4.41
C GLY A 23 -15.48 -12.20 -5.45
N ALA A 24 -14.76 -11.08 -5.38
CA ALA A 24 -13.64 -10.78 -6.27
C ALA A 24 -12.50 -11.79 -6.09
N THR A 25 -12.15 -12.13 -4.85
CA THR A 25 -11.08 -13.10 -4.55
C THR A 25 -11.44 -14.48 -5.08
N SER A 26 -12.67 -14.95 -4.82
CA SER A 26 -13.17 -16.23 -5.32
C SER A 26 -13.18 -16.28 -6.85
N LEU A 27 -13.58 -15.20 -7.53
CA LEU A 27 -13.56 -15.12 -8.99
C LEU A 27 -12.12 -15.25 -9.54
N VAL A 28 -11.16 -14.53 -8.93
CA VAL A 28 -9.75 -14.58 -9.34
C VAL A 28 -9.19 -15.99 -9.13
N LEU A 29 -9.46 -16.61 -7.99
CA LEU A 29 -9.00 -17.96 -7.70
C LEU A 29 -9.65 -18.99 -8.62
N PHE A 30 -10.93 -18.85 -8.94
CA PHE A 30 -11.61 -19.71 -9.91
C PHE A 30 -10.92 -19.65 -11.28
N LYS A 31 -10.61 -18.44 -11.76
CA LYS A 31 -9.89 -18.26 -13.03
C LYS A 31 -8.49 -18.87 -13.02
N ARG A 32 -7.75 -18.71 -11.92
CA ARG A 32 -6.37 -19.20 -11.82
C ARG A 32 -6.28 -20.71 -11.58
N VAL A 33 -7.06 -21.23 -10.64
CA VAL A 33 -6.95 -22.61 -10.17
C VAL A 33 -7.76 -23.55 -11.05
N PHE A 34 -8.97 -23.14 -11.46
CA PHE A 34 -9.88 -24.01 -12.19
C PHE A 34 -9.76 -23.84 -13.71
N LEU A 35 -9.67 -22.60 -14.19
CA LEU A 35 -9.53 -22.32 -15.63
C LEU A 35 -8.08 -22.27 -16.11
N GLY A 36 -7.10 -22.25 -15.19
CA GLY A 36 -5.67 -22.22 -15.54
C GLY A 36 -5.21 -20.91 -16.20
N GLU A 37 -5.96 -19.80 -16.07
CA GLU A 37 -5.55 -18.52 -16.64
C GLU A 37 -4.23 -18.04 -16.00
N GLU A 38 -3.21 -17.76 -16.81
CA GLU A 38 -1.92 -17.28 -16.33
C GLU A 38 -2.07 -15.95 -15.55
N GLN A 39 -1.35 -15.82 -14.43
CA GLN A 39 -1.25 -14.55 -13.72
C GLN A 39 -0.61 -13.51 -14.65
N ARG A 40 -1.32 -12.42 -14.95
CA ARG A 40 -0.73 -11.26 -15.62
C ARG A 40 0.51 -10.81 -14.85
N LYS A 41 1.68 -10.97 -15.46
CA LYS A 41 2.96 -10.49 -14.95
C LYS A 41 2.97 -8.98 -15.16
N LEU A 42 3.16 -8.23 -14.08
CA LEU A 42 3.44 -6.79 -14.21
C LEU A 42 4.74 -6.64 -15.01
N PRO A 43 4.80 -5.73 -16.01
CA PRO A 43 6.06 -5.40 -16.66
C PRO A 43 7.09 -5.04 -15.59
N ARG A 44 8.20 -5.76 -15.54
CA ARG A 44 9.29 -5.50 -14.58
C ARG A 44 10.07 -4.22 -14.93
N GLU A 45 9.78 -3.63 -16.09
CA GLU A 45 10.31 -2.40 -16.63
C GLU A 45 9.61 -1.20 -15.98
N GLY A 46 10.16 -0.74 -14.86
CA GLY A 46 9.59 0.38 -14.13
C GLY A 46 9.67 0.15 -12.63
N HIS A 47 10.87 -0.14 -12.13
CA HIS A 47 11.14 0.12 -10.71
C HIS A 47 10.88 1.61 -10.53
N GLY A 48 9.83 1.93 -9.76
CA GLY A 48 9.48 3.31 -9.42
C GLY A 48 10.77 4.04 -9.04
N ARG A 49 10.97 5.23 -9.60
CA ARG A 49 12.17 6.04 -9.35
C ARG A 49 12.36 6.14 -7.84
N ILE A 50 13.30 5.37 -7.30
CA ILE A 50 13.81 5.59 -5.95
C ILE A 50 14.51 6.93 -6.07
N ILE A 51 13.89 8.01 -5.59
CA ILE A 51 14.54 9.31 -5.53
C ILE A 51 15.67 9.14 -4.51
N PRO A 52 16.96 9.18 -4.90
CA PRO A 52 18.03 9.18 -3.93
C PRO A 52 17.97 10.54 -3.22
N ILE A 53 17.40 10.58 -2.01
CA ILE A 53 17.52 11.75 -1.14
C ILE A 53 18.99 11.78 -0.73
N LYS A 54 19.80 12.58 -1.42
CA LYS A 54 21.16 12.88 -0.99
C LYS A 54 21.03 13.75 0.28
N PRO A 55 21.41 13.26 1.47
CA PRO A 55 21.45 14.13 2.62
C PRO A 55 22.59 15.14 2.37
N GLU A 56 22.25 16.41 2.20
CA GLU A 56 23.25 17.46 2.33
C GLU A 56 23.63 17.51 3.82
N ILE A 57 24.72 16.82 4.16
CA ILE A 57 25.37 16.98 5.44
C ILE A 57 25.92 18.41 5.43
N PRO A 58 25.42 19.33 6.29
CA PRO A 58 25.97 20.67 6.37
C PRO A 58 27.45 20.54 6.73
N LYS A 59 28.30 21.06 5.86
CA LYS A 59 29.74 21.13 6.06
C LYS A 59 29.98 21.91 7.35
N ALA A 60 30.35 21.20 8.41
CA ALA A 60 30.74 21.81 9.67
C ALA A 60 31.82 22.83 9.37
N GLU A 61 31.46 24.08 9.60
CA GLU A 61 32.29 25.27 9.52
C GLU A 61 33.55 25.03 10.37
N SER A 62 34.73 25.06 9.75
CA SER A 62 35.99 24.97 10.48
C SER A 62 36.21 26.29 11.22
N SER A 63 35.72 26.37 12.44
CA SER A 63 36.00 27.46 13.37
C SER A 63 37.25 27.14 14.18
N GLY A 64 38.30 27.90 13.87
CA GLY A 64 39.53 28.22 14.62
C GLY A 64 40.01 27.29 15.74
N GLU A 65 41.24 26.79 15.59
CA GLU A 65 42.10 26.46 16.73
C GLU A 65 42.39 27.73 17.56
N PRO A 66 42.16 27.73 18.88
CA PRO A 66 42.97 28.51 19.80
C PRO A 66 44.13 27.62 20.29
N GLY A 67 45.34 28.19 20.21
CA GLY A 67 46.59 27.45 20.27
C GLY A 67 46.90 26.68 21.54
N GLN A 68 47.95 25.87 21.41
CA GLN A 68 49.04 25.65 22.37
C GLN A 68 50.25 25.11 21.60
#